data_AF-A0A366R157-F1
#
_entry.id   AF-A0A366R157-F1
#
_cell.length_a   1.000
_cell.length_b   1.000
_cell.length_c   1.000
_cell.angle_alpha   90.00
_cell.angle_beta   90.00
_cell.angle_gamma   90.00
#
_symmetry.space_group_name_H-M   'P 1'
#
loop_
_entity.id
_entity.type
_entity.pdbx_description
1 polymer ?
#
loop_
_entity_poly.entity_id
_entity_poly.type
_entity_poly.pdbx_seq_one_letter_code
_entity_poly.pdbx_strand_id
1 'polypeptide(L)'
;MVPPAFPLHPEKDIDFEDATYRGELKNHLYEFADYLIDNFFLPLKALTKKTPQPTPASHSAVMKPQRQDRVFSDTPERLATLRGACLIRDWHRGVISRKFDRAEALKRFQQHGDNKAVDQDDVPLAEPGQMFDYLEVAHILSHSLTQLNSSKELNSSKVAGTGDT
;
A
#
# COMPACT_ATOMS: atom_id res chain seq x y z
N MET A 1 -5.00 26.52 46.77
CA MET A 1 -5.84 26.29 45.58
C MET A 1 -5.74 24.82 45.24
N VAL A 2 -6.72 24.01 45.66
CA VAL A 2 -6.77 22.56 45.39
C VAL A 2 -7.51 22.40 44.05
N PRO A 3 -6.97 21.66 43.06
CA PRO A 3 -7.68 21.44 41.81
C PRO A 3 -8.96 20.63 42.07
N PRO A 4 -10.06 20.89 41.33
CA PRO A 4 -11.28 20.12 41.47
C PRO A 4 -11.00 18.67 41.07
N ALA A 5 -11.22 17.75 42.01
CA ALA A 5 -11.28 16.33 41.70
C ALA A 5 -12.49 16.11 40.78
N PHE A 6 -12.23 15.90 39.49
CA PHE A 6 -13.24 15.35 38.59
C PHE A 6 -13.52 13.92 39.08
N PRO A 7 -14.76 13.60 39.51
CA PRO A 7 -15.11 12.23 39.79
C PRO A 7 -14.98 11.48 38.45
N LEU A 8 -14.01 10.58 38.36
CA LEU A 8 -14.03 9.55 37.34
C LEU A 8 -15.31 8.76 37.62
N HIS A 9 -16.36 9.05 36.86
CA HIS A 9 -17.47 8.12 36.76
C HIS A 9 -16.85 6.78 36.40
N PRO A 10 -17.09 5.70 37.18
CA PRO A 10 -16.66 4.38 36.76
C PRO A 10 -17.30 4.18 35.39
N GLU A 11 -16.46 3.99 34.37
CA GLU A 11 -16.93 3.54 33.06
C GLU A 11 -17.80 2.33 33.35
N LYS A 12 -19.09 2.44 33.03
CA LYS A 12 -19.98 1.29 33.18
C LYS A 12 -19.40 0.23 32.26
N ASP A 13 -18.91 -0.85 32.85
CA ASP A 13 -18.49 -2.02 32.09
C ASP A 13 -19.61 -2.34 31.09
N ILE A 14 -19.24 -2.39 29.82
CA ILE A 14 -20.18 -2.64 28.74
C ILE A 14 -20.64 -4.08 28.91
N ASP A 15 -21.88 -4.25 29.36
CA ASP A 15 -22.47 -5.57 29.57
C ASP A 15 -22.85 -6.18 28.22
N PHE A 16 -21.96 -7.01 27.69
CA PHE A 16 -22.14 -7.71 26.43
C PHE A 16 -23.06 -8.93 26.53
N GLU A 17 -23.62 -9.25 27.71
CA GLU A 17 -24.55 -10.37 27.90
C GLU A 17 -26.03 -9.95 27.78
N ASP A 18 -26.33 -8.64 27.80
CA ASP A 18 -27.68 -8.15 27.51
C ASP A 18 -28.02 -8.33 26.02
N ALA A 19 -28.90 -9.28 25.75
CA ALA A 19 -29.38 -9.59 24.40
C ALA A 19 -30.00 -8.37 23.69
N THR A 20 -30.60 -7.44 24.45
CA THR A 20 -31.20 -6.22 23.90
C THR A 20 -30.12 -5.26 23.42
N TYR A 21 -29.17 -4.94 24.30
CA TYR A 21 -28.03 -4.07 23.98
C TYR A 21 -27.19 -4.61 22.81
N ARG A 22 -26.94 -5.92 22.76
CA ARG A 22 -26.25 -6.56 21.63
C ARG A 22 -27.01 -6.40 20.32
N GLY A 23 -28.34 -6.49 20.36
CA GLY A 23 -29.20 -6.28 19.21
C GLY A 23 -29.10 -4.86 18.68
N GLU A 24 -29.16 -3.87 19.55
CA GLU A 24 -29.02 -2.45 19.20
C GLU A 24 -27.63 -2.11 18.66
N LEU A 25 -26.57 -2.61 19.30
CA LEU A 25 -25.20 -2.42 18.83
C LEU A 25 -24.99 -3.04 17.44
N LYS A 26 -25.54 -4.23 17.21
CA LYS A 26 -25.48 -4.90 15.91
C LYS A 26 -26.24 -4.10 14.85
N ASN A 27 -27.40 -3.54 15.18
CA ASN A 27 -28.16 -2.70 14.26
C ASN A 27 -27.39 -1.44 13.89
N HIS A 28 -26.85 -0.71 14.87
CA HIS A 28 -26.01 0.46 14.60
C HIS A 28 -24.77 0.12 13.75
N LEU A 29 -24.17 -1.05 13.95
CA LEU A 29 -23.03 -1.48 13.14
C LEU A 29 -23.42 -1.71 11.67
N TYR A 30 -24.61 -2.27 11.41
CA TYR A 30 -25.12 -2.41 10.05
C TYR A 30 -25.44 -1.06 9.42
N GLU A 31 -26.14 -0.18 10.13
CA GLU A 31 -26.44 1.17 9.64
C GLU A 31 -25.17 1.97 9.34
N PHE A 32 -24.13 1.83 10.17
CA PHE A 32 -22.83 2.44 9.92
C PHE A 32 -22.14 1.84 8.68
N ALA A 33 -22.20 0.52 8.51
CA ALA A 33 -21.64 -0.14 7.33
C ALA A 33 -22.36 0.30 6.05
N ASP A 34 -23.70 0.35 6.06
CA ASP A 34 -24.51 0.84 4.94
C ASP A 34 -24.19 2.31 4.63
N TYR A 35 -24.07 3.16 5.66
CA TYR A 35 -23.64 4.55 5.50
C TYR A 35 -22.28 4.66 4.81
N LEU A 36 -21.30 3.84 5.19
CA LEU A 36 -19.99 3.83 4.55
C LEU A 36 -20.09 3.39 3.08
N ILE A 37 -20.88 2.36 2.79
CA ILE A 37 -21.10 1.89 1.41
C ILE A 37 -21.72 3.01 0.58
N ASP A 38 -22.79 3.63 1.06
CA ASP A 38 -23.55 4.61 0.28
C ASP A 38 -22.84 5.95 0.11
N ASN A 39 -22.09 6.40 1.13
CA ASN A 39 -21.51 7.75 1.13
C ASN A 39 -20.03 7.77 0.75
N PHE A 40 -19.31 6.66 0.94
CA PHE A 40 -17.88 6.60 0.62
C PHE A 40 -17.62 5.67 -0.56
N PHE A 41 -18.10 4.42 -0.53
CA PHE A 41 -17.67 3.44 -1.52
C PHE A 41 -18.44 3.49 -2.84
N LEU A 42 -19.76 3.72 -2.83
CA LEU A 42 -20.56 3.86 -4.05
C LEU A 42 -20.21 5.11 -4.87
N PRO A 43 -20.01 6.31 -4.27
CA PRO A 43 -19.54 7.48 -5.00
C PRO A 43 -18.15 7.26 -5.61
N LEU A 44 -17.25 6.56 -4.90
CA LEU A 44 -15.95 6.17 -5.46
C LEU A 44 -16.10 5.22 -6.66
N LYS A 45 -17.02 4.24 -6.60
CA LYS A 45 -17.32 3.34 -7.74
C LYS A 45 -17.94 4.08 -8.93
N ALA A 46 -18.69 5.15 -8.71
CA ALA A 46 -19.20 6.00 -9.79
C ALA A 46 -18.10 6.90 -10.39
N LEU A 47 -17.16 7.36 -9.54
CA LEU A 47 -16.05 8.23 -9.93
C LEU A 47 -14.94 7.47 -10.70
N THR A 48 -14.77 6.16 -10.48
CA THR A 48 -13.79 5.35 -11.25
C THR A 48 -14.12 5.21 -12.74
N LYS A 49 -15.33 5.54 -13.18
CA LYS A 49 -15.66 5.57 -14.62
C LYS A 49 -15.06 6.78 -15.34
N LYS A 50 -14.76 7.89 -14.64
CA LYS A 50 -14.08 9.07 -15.18
C LYS A 50 -13.43 9.91 -14.07
N THR A 51 -12.38 9.40 -13.45
CA THR A 51 -11.36 10.30 -12.90
C THR A 51 -10.36 10.57 -14.01
N PRO A 52 -10.38 11.76 -14.65
CA PRO A 52 -9.12 12.38 -15.03
C PRO A 52 -8.46 12.77 -13.70
N GLN A 53 -8.03 11.79 -12.92
CA GLN A 53 -7.03 12.08 -11.91
C GLN A 53 -5.79 12.33 -12.76
N PRO A 54 -5.27 13.56 -12.85
CA PRO A 54 -3.93 13.72 -13.34
C PRO A 54 -3.10 12.87 -12.40
N THR A 55 -2.57 11.77 -12.96
CA THR A 55 -1.47 11.02 -12.36
C THR A 55 -0.58 12.06 -11.69
N PRO A 56 -0.22 11.92 -10.40
CA PRO A 56 0.69 12.87 -9.77
C PRO A 56 1.88 12.97 -10.71
N ALA A 57 2.03 14.15 -11.34
CA ALA A 57 3.16 14.39 -12.20
C ALA A 57 4.36 14.06 -11.31
N SER A 58 5.13 13.05 -11.69
CA SER A 58 6.20 12.54 -10.85
C SER A 58 7.15 13.71 -10.62
N HIS A 59 7.03 14.38 -9.47
CA HIS A 59 7.78 15.58 -9.12
C HIS A 59 9.27 15.29 -8.88
N SER A 60 9.71 14.06 -9.16
CA SER A 60 11.11 13.64 -9.25
C SER A 60 11.68 13.68 -10.68
N ALA A 61 10.96 14.26 -11.64
CA ALA A 61 11.52 14.62 -12.95
C ALA A 61 12.41 15.87 -12.84
N VAL A 62 13.62 15.70 -12.28
CA VAL A 62 14.72 16.59 -12.62
C VAL A 62 14.94 16.47 -14.12
N MET A 63 14.68 17.58 -14.80
CA MET A 63 14.84 17.84 -16.23
C MET A 63 16.07 17.15 -16.83
N LYS A 64 15.86 16.14 -17.67
CA LYS A 64 16.75 15.85 -18.80
C LYS A 64 15.90 15.63 -20.05
N PRO A 65 16.04 16.48 -21.09
CA PRO A 65 15.26 16.34 -22.30
C PRO A 65 15.95 15.33 -23.21
N GLN A 66 15.46 14.09 -23.25
CA GLN A 66 15.63 13.30 -24.46
C GLN A 66 14.40 12.46 -24.70
N ARG A 67 13.63 12.91 -25.70
CA ARG A 67 12.59 12.14 -26.37
C ARG A 67 13.24 10.90 -26.98
N GLN A 68 13.05 9.76 -26.34
CA GLN A 68 13.12 8.47 -26.99
C GLN A 68 12.28 7.51 -26.15
N ASP A 69 11.42 6.78 -26.86
CA ASP A 69 10.56 5.69 -26.41
C ASP A 69 10.64 5.38 -24.91
N ARG A 70 9.57 5.70 -24.18
CA ARG A 70 9.40 5.28 -22.78
C ARG A 70 9.12 3.78 -22.72
N VAL A 71 10.08 2.97 -23.15
CA VAL A 71 10.36 1.73 -22.46
C VAL A 71 10.82 2.21 -21.09
N PHE A 72 9.92 2.16 -20.10
CA PHE A 72 10.27 2.26 -18.69
C PHE A 72 11.12 1.02 -18.38
N SER A 73 12.32 0.98 -18.93
CA SER A 73 13.27 -0.08 -18.71
C SER A 73 13.59 -0.04 -17.24
N ASP A 74 13.20 -1.14 -16.64
CA ASP A 74 13.37 -1.54 -15.26
C ASP A 74 14.87 -1.68 -14.99
N THR A 75 15.61 -0.56 -15.03
CA THR A 75 17.05 -0.61 -14.84
C THR A 75 17.28 -1.13 -13.42
N PRO A 76 18.09 -2.20 -13.24
CA PRO A 76 18.30 -2.82 -11.94
C PRO A 76 18.72 -1.81 -10.86
N GLU A 77 19.43 -0.75 -11.26
CA GLU A 77 19.83 0.36 -10.40
C GLU A 77 18.65 1.19 -9.87
N ARG A 78 17.66 1.49 -10.73
CA ARG A 78 16.46 2.23 -10.31
C ARG A 78 15.61 1.37 -9.37
N LEU A 79 15.49 0.08 -9.63
CA LEU A 79 14.81 -0.86 -8.73
C LEU A 79 15.54 -0.99 -7.40
N ALA A 80 16.87 -1.12 -7.41
CA ALA A 80 17.67 -1.19 -6.20
C ALA A 80 17.53 0.08 -5.35
N THR A 81 17.52 1.25 -6.01
CA THR A 81 17.31 2.55 -5.35
C THR A 81 15.91 2.63 -4.72
N LEU A 82 14.88 2.24 -5.47
CA LEU A 82 13.50 2.22 -4.97
C LEU A 82 13.35 1.23 -3.80
N ARG A 83 13.97 0.05 -3.89
CA ARG A 83 14.01 -0.95 -2.82
C ARG A 83 14.65 -0.39 -1.56
N GLY A 84 15.80 0.27 -1.68
CA GLY A 84 16.46 0.93 -0.56
C GLY A 84 15.56 1.96 0.11
N ALA A 85 14.88 2.81 -0.68
CA ALA A 85 13.96 3.81 -0.16
C ALA A 85 12.76 3.19 0.58
N CYS A 86 12.16 2.12 0.02
CA CYS A 86 11.06 1.41 0.68
C CYS A 86 11.50 0.74 1.98
N LEU A 87 12.66 0.08 2.00
CA LEU A 87 13.20 -0.54 3.21
C LEU A 87 13.40 0.50 4.32
N ILE A 88 13.98 1.66 4.01
CA ILE A 88 14.18 2.71 5.02
C ILE A 88 12.85 3.24 5.55
N ARG A 89 11.90 3.54 4.66
CA ARG A 89 10.58 4.07 5.02
C ARG A 89 9.82 3.09 5.92
N ASP A 90 9.88 1.81 5.61
CA ASP A 90 9.11 0.77 6.29
C ASP A 90 9.92 0.08 7.40
N TRP A 91 11.02 0.69 7.85
CA TRP A 91 11.91 0.20 8.91
C TRP A 91 12.37 -1.24 8.71
N HIS A 92 12.74 -1.56 7.47
CA HIS A 92 13.19 -2.86 7.01
C HIS A 92 12.16 -3.97 7.26
N ARG A 93 10.87 -3.63 7.36
CA ARG A 93 9.77 -4.60 7.49
C ARG A 93 8.90 -4.60 6.23
N GLY A 94 8.40 -5.77 5.88
CA GLY A 94 7.39 -5.88 4.83
C GLY A 94 6.08 -5.23 5.25
N VAL A 95 5.45 -4.47 4.36
CA VAL A 95 4.19 -3.75 4.68
C VAL A 95 3.08 -4.71 5.12
N ILE A 96 2.95 -5.85 4.45
CA ILE A 96 1.89 -6.84 4.72
C ILE A 96 2.35 -7.89 5.74
N SER A 97 3.45 -8.58 5.43
CA SER A 97 3.91 -9.70 6.26
C SER A 97 4.49 -9.26 7.61
N ARG A 98 4.87 -7.98 7.74
CA ARG A 98 5.59 -7.41 8.89
C ARG A 98 6.91 -8.09 9.24
N LYS A 99 7.34 -9.09 8.44
CA LYS A 99 8.63 -9.77 8.56
C LYS A 99 9.77 -8.79 8.29
N PHE A 100 10.86 -8.97 9.00
CA PHE A 100 12.04 -8.13 8.90
C PHE A 100 12.94 -8.59 7.74
N ASP A 101 13.63 -7.65 7.10
CA ASP A 101 14.52 -7.95 5.97
C ASP A 101 15.73 -8.77 6.42
N ARG A 102 15.93 -9.91 5.76
CA ARG A 102 17.01 -10.84 6.11
C ARG A 102 18.40 -10.26 5.90
N ALA A 103 18.60 -9.46 4.84
CA ALA A 103 19.92 -8.90 4.57
C ALA A 103 20.30 -7.86 5.62
N GLU A 104 19.35 -7.03 6.04
CA GLU A 104 19.55 -6.09 7.15
C GLU A 104 19.76 -6.82 8.49
N ALA A 105 19.02 -7.90 8.77
CA ALA A 105 19.22 -8.69 10.00
C ALA A 105 20.65 -9.24 10.08
N LEU A 106 21.11 -9.86 8.99
CA LEU A 106 22.47 -10.40 8.91
C LEU A 106 23.53 -9.32 9.12
N LYS A 107 23.33 -8.14 8.52
CA LYS A 107 24.23 -6.99 8.69
C LYS A 107 24.28 -6.55 10.16
N ARG A 108 23.15 -6.50 10.87
CA ARG A 108 23.13 -6.12 12.29
C ARG A 108 23.75 -7.17 13.19
N PHE A 109 23.53 -8.45 12.91
CA PHE A 109 24.23 -9.52 13.61
C PHE A 109 25.75 -9.42 13.45
N GLN A 110 26.23 -9.12 12.23
CA GLN A 110 27.66 -8.91 11.99
C GLN A 110 28.22 -7.67 12.72
N GLN A 111 27.43 -6.61 12.84
CA GLN A 111 27.88 -5.35 13.45
C GLN A 111 27.83 -5.34 14.98
N HIS A 112 26.79 -5.93 15.58
CA HIS A 112 26.53 -5.85 17.01
C HIS A 112 26.68 -7.19 17.74
N GLY A 113 26.72 -8.30 17.00
CA GLY A 113 26.65 -9.66 17.52
C GLY A 113 25.22 -10.09 17.83
N ASP A 114 25.01 -11.40 17.84
CA ASP A 114 23.69 -12.04 17.99
C ASP A 114 22.89 -11.54 19.20
N ASN A 115 23.57 -11.30 20.33
CA ASN A 115 22.93 -10.92 21.59
C ASN A 115 22.59 -9.42 21.71
N LYS A 116 23.02 -8.57 20.77
CA LYS A 116 22.80 -7.11 20.83
C LYS A 116 22.13 -6.53 19.59
N ALA A 117 21.96 -7.35 18.55
CA ALA A 117 21.27 -6.94 17.36
C ALA A 117 19.76 -6.80 17.66
N VAL A 118 19.26 -5.57 17.55
CA VAL A 118 17.85 -5.23 17.73
C VAL A 118 17.28 -4.64 16.43
N ASP A 119 15.96 -4.69 16.29
CA ASP A 119 15.27 -3.95 15.25
C ASP A 119 15.08 -2.47 15.62
N GLN A 120 14.20 -1.78 14.90
CA GLN A 120 13.90 -0.36 15.10
C GLN A 120 13.05 -0.08 16.34
N ASP A 121 12.34 -1.09 16.83
CA ASP A 121 11.46 -1.02 17.99
C ASP A 121 12.18 -1.57 19.25
N ASP A 122 13.51 -1.66 19.21
CA ASP A 122 14.39 -2.25 20.23
C ASP A 122 14.10 -3.73 20.55
N VAL A 123 13.44 -4.45 19.64
CA VAL A 123 13.14 -5.88 19.79
C VAL A 123 14.37 -6.70 19.38
N PRO A 124 14.85 -7.64 20.21
CA PRO A 124 15.97 -8.49 19.86
C PRO A 124 15.72 -9.32 18.60
N LEU A 125 16.64 -9.25 17.64
CA LEU A 125 16.53 -10.05 16.40
C LEU A 125 16.73 -11.55 16.64
N ALA A 126 17.39 -11.92 17.74
CA ALA A 126 17.57 -13.31 18.15
C ALA A 126 16.39 -13.88 18.96
N GLU A 127 15.30 -13.10 19.15
CA GLU A 127 14.15 -13.56 19.90
C GLU A 127 13.48 -14.78 19.24
N PRO A 128 13.13 -15.83 20.00
CA PRO A 128 12.43 -17.00 19.47
C PRO A 128 11.11 -16.60 18.82
N GLY A 129 10.95 -16.92 17.54
CA GLY A 129 9.75 -16.61 16.75
C GLY A 129 9.90 -15.42 15.82
N GLN A 130 11.00 -14.66 15.91
CA GLN A 130 11.29 -13.62 14.93
C GLN A 130 11.54 -14.24 13.54
N MET A 131 10.84 -13.73 12.53
CA MET A 131 10.91 -14.24 11.16
C MET A 131 11.52 -13.23 10.20
N PHE A 132 12.44 -13.73 9.36
CA PHE A 132 13.14 -12.95 8.34
C PHE A 132 12.81 -13.42 6.94
N ASP A 133 12.66 -12.45 6.03
CA ASP A 133 12.41 -12.72 4.61
C ASP A 133 13.27 -11.81 3.71
N TYR A 134 13.45 -12.19 2.46
CA TYR A 134 14.02 -11.29 1.47
C TYR A 134 12.91 -10.38 0.95
N LEU A 135 12.91 -9.12 1.34
CA LEU A 135 11.83 -8.21 0.98
C LEU A 135 12.03 -7.64 -0.41
N GLU A 136 11.04 -7.79 -1.29
CA GLU A 136 11.04 -7.21 -2.63
C GLU A 136 10.09 -6.01 -2.73
N VAL A 137 10.30 -5.16 -3.75
CA VAL A 137 9.39 -4.05 -4.03
C VAL A 137 8.19 -4.59 -4.81
N ALA A 138 6.99 -4.32 -4.32
CA ALA A 138 5.78 -4.61 -5.08
C ALA A 138 5.72 -3.70 -6.32
N HIS A 139 5.74 -4.30 -7.50
CA HIS A 139 5.48 -3.60 -8.75
C HIS A 139 3.98 -3.31 -8.84
N ILE A 140 3.57 -2.09 -8.50
CA ILE A 140 2.21 -1.63 -8.79
C ILE A 140 2.19 -1.28 -10.28
N LEU A 141 1.83 -2.25 -11.11
CA LEU A 141 1.54 -1.98 -12.52
C LEU A 141 0.33 -1.05 -12.57
N SER A 142 0.52 0.14 -13.15
CA SER A 142 -0.61 1.02 -13.40
C SER A 142 -1.57 0.33 -14.36
N HIS A 143 -2.87 0.47 -14.10
CA HIS A 143 -3.95 -0.13 -14.89
C HIS A 143 -3.85 0.17 -16.40
N SER A 144 -3.21 1.27 -16.77
CA SER A 144 -2.91 1.65 -18.16
C SER A 144 -1.99 0.65 -18.88
N LEU A 145 -1.08 -0.03 -18.18
CA LEU A 145 -0.18 -1.01 -18.77
C LEU A 145 -0.89 -2.35 -19.06
N THR A 146 -1.87 -2.72 -18.24
CA THR A 146 -2.70 -3.91 -18.43
C THR A 146 -3.75 -3.77 -19.54
N GLN A 147 -4.18 -2.55 -19.86
CA GLN A 147 -5.16 -2.31 -20.93
C GLN A 147 -4.58 -2.34 -22.35
N LEU A 148 -3.28 -2.10 -22.53
CA LEU A 148 -2.63 -2.05 -23.84
C LEU A 148 -2.65 -3.43 -24.55
N ASN A 149 -2.79 -4.51 -23.79
CA ASN A 149 -2.88 -5.87 -24.32
C ASN A 149 -4.33 -6.32 -24.60
N SER A 150 -5.33 -5.50 -24.21
CA SER A 150 -6.74 -5.77 -24.48
C SER A 150 -7.21 -5.22 -25.83
N SER A 151 -6.43 -4.37 -26.50
CA SER A 151 -6.71 -3.95 -27.89
C SER A 151 -6.22 -4.99 -28.88
N LYS A 152 -6.70 -6.23 -28.75
CA LYS A 152 -6.59 -7.25 -29.79
C LYS A 152 -7.94 -7.35 -30.51
N GLU A 153 -8.35 -6.27 -31.18
CA GLU A 153 -9.46 -6.32 -32.13
C GLU A 153 -9.24 -5.36 -33.31
N LEU A 154 -8.98 -6.00 -34.46
CA LEU A 154 -9.37 -5.63 -35.82
C LEU A 154 -8.68 -4.44 -36.51
N ASN A 155 -7.45 -4.66 -36.95
CA ASN A 155 -6.91 -3.98 -38.13
C ASN A 155 -7.52 -4.58 -39.41
N SER A 156 -8.85 -4.54 -39.57
CA SER A 156 -9.50 -4.81 -40.87
C SER A 156 -9.66 -3.50 -41.64
N SER A 157 -8.55 -2.88 -42.00
CA SER A 157 -8.53 -1.79 -42.98
C SER A 157 -7.51 -2.11 -44.06
N LYS A 158 -7.76 -3.23 -44.76
CA LYS A 158 -7.26 -3.49 -46.11
C LYS A 158 -8.47 -3.73 -47.00
N VAL A 159 -9.19 -2.66 -47.35
CA VAL A 159 -10.15 -2.66 -48.45
C VAL A 159 -9.82 -1.49 -49.36
N ALA A 160 -9.44 -1.88 -50.59
CA ALA A 160 -9.58 -1.17 -51.86
C ALA A 160 -8.94 0.23 -52.00
N GLY A 161 -7.66 0.25 -52.36
CA GLY A 161 -7.17 1.20 -53.36
C GLY A 161 -7.23 0.53 -54.73
N THR A 162 -8.33 0.74 -55.46
CA THR A 162 -8.45 0.41 -56.89
C THR A 162 -9.05 1.62 -57.59
N GLY A 163 -8.30 2.16 -58.55
CA GLY A 163 -8.81 3.10 -59.55
C GLY A 163 -7.95 4.35 -59.70
N ASP A 164 -6.91 4.26 -60.53
CA ASP A 164 -6.44 5.35 -61.39
C ASP A 164 -5.48 4.77 -62.43
N THR A 165 -5.99 4.50 -63.65
CA THR A 165 -5.42 4.94 -64.93
C THR A 165 -6.49 4.74 -66.02
#